data_AF-A0A7C2SJJ6-F1
#
_entry.id   AF-A0A7C2SJJ6-F1
#
_cell.length_a   1.000
_cell.length_b   1.000
_cell.length_c   1.000
_cell.angle_alpha   90.00
_cell.angle_beta   90.00
_cell.angle_gamma   90.00
#
_symmetry.space_group_name_H-M   'P 1'
#
loop_
_entity.id
_entity.type
_entity.pdbx_description
1 polymer ?
#
loop_
_entity_poly.entity_id
_entity_poly.type
_entity_poly.pdbx_seq_one_letter_code
_entity_poly.pdbx_strand_id
1 'polypeptide(L)'
;MTHALYPWLTPTLGRLVDFARTGRLPHALLLAGPEGVGKGRLARRLAQAVLCHRPGPDGEPCDQCASCRPFLAGAHPDFTALLPEEPGKPIKVDAVRDFCAALQLTS
;
A
#
# COMPACT_ATOMS: atom_id res chain seq x y z
N MET A 1 -2.71 -17.87 0.43
CA MET A 1 -2.05 -17.86 -0.90
C MET A 1 -1.08 -16.70 -0.92
N THR A 2 0.20 -17.02 -0.85
CA THR A 2 1.32 -16.09 -0.66
C THR A 2 1.28 -15.00 -1.73
N HIS A 3 1.15 -13.75 -1.30
CA HIS A 3 0.92 -12.58 -2.16
C HIS A 3 2.20 -12.19 -2.92
N ALA A 4 2.73 -13.10 -3.72
CA ALA A 4 3.91 -12.85 -4.54
C ALA A 4 3.64 -11.67 -5.49
N LEU A 5 4.48 -10.64 -5.40
CA LEU A 5 4.50 -9.55 -6.37
C LEU A 5 4.93 -10.13 -7.73
N TYR A 6 4.43 -9.56 -8.83
CA TYR A 6 4.88 -9.98 -10.14
C TYR A 6 6.37 -9.64 -10.33
N PRO A 7 7.20 -10.51 -10.95
CA PRO A 7 8.64 -10.31 -11.05
C PRO A 7 9.07 -8.98 -11.69
N TRP A 8 8.29 -8.48 -12.65
CA TRP A 8 8.57 -7.21 -13.32
C TRP A 8 8.32 -5.97 -12.43
N LEU A 9 7.59 -6.12 -11.33
CA LEU A 9 7.31 -5.03 -10.38
C LEU A 9 8.32 -4.97 -9.24
N THR A 10 9.03 -6.06 -8.95
CA THR A 10 10.06 -6.13 -7.90
C THR A 10 11.10 -5.00 -7.98
N PRO A 11 11.72 -4.67 -9.12
CA PRO A 11 12.69 -3.56 -9.19
C PRO A 11 12.04 -2.18 -8.97
N THR A 12 10.74 -2.06 -9.22
CA THR A 12 10.00 -0.82 -8.95
C THR A 12 9.68 -0.69 -7.46
N LEU A 13 9.27 -1.78 -6.81
CA LEU A 13 9.05 -1.82 -5.37
C LEU A 13 10.33 -1.48 -4.60
N GLY A 14 11.45 -2.12 -4.92
CA GLY A 14 12.73 -1.89 -4.24
C GLY A 14 13.13 -0.41 -4.25
N ARG A 15 13.05 0.25 -5.42
CA ARG A 15 13.33 1.69 -5.55
C ARG A 15 12.41 2.57 -4.69
N LEU A 16 11.11 2.25 -4.65
CA LEU A 16 10.15 3.01 -3.83
C LEU A 16 10.41 2.81 -2.34
N VAL A 17 10.78 1.60 -1.91
CA VAL A 17 11.15 1.32 -0.53
C VAL A 17 12.44 2.04 -0.14
N ASP A 18 13.43 2.10 -1.03
CA ASP A 18 14.65 2.88 -0.79
C ASP A 18 14.35 4.37 -0.63
N PHE A 19 13.42 4.93 -1.42
CA PHE A 19 12.96 6.30 -1.22
C PHE A 19 12.25 6.47 0.13
N ALA A 20 11.44 5.50 0.56
CA ALA A 20 10.83 5.54 1.88
C ALA A 20 11.89 5.54 3.00
N ARG A 21 12.88 4.66 2.92
CA ARG A 21 13.97 4.54 3.90
C ARG A 21 14.85 5.77 3.98
N THR A 22 15.03 6.47 2.86
CA THR A 22 15.85 7.69 2.77
C THR A 22 15.04 8.97 3.03
N GLY A 23 13.75 8.87 3.37
CA GLY A 23 12.88 10.03 3.59
C GLY A 23 12.59 10.84 2.32
N ARG A 24 12.78 10.24 1.14
CA ARG A 24 12.57 10.87 -0.18
C ARG A 24 11.29 10.41 -0.88
N LEU A 25 10.48 9.58 -0.24
CA LEU A 25 9.22 9.13 -0.82
C LEU A 25 8.23 10.31 -0.88
N PRO A 26 7.66 10.62 -2.06
CA PRO A 26 6.60 11.62 -2.15
C PRO A 26 5.38 11.24 -1.30
N HIS A 27 4.71 12.24 -0.74
CA HIS A 27 3.48 12.06 0.06
C HIS A 27 2.29 11.57 -0.78
N ALA A 28 2.33 11.74 -2.10
CA ALA A 28 1.31 11.27 -3.03
C ALA A 28 1.99 10.63 -4.26
N LEU A 29 1.55 9.43 -4.61
CA LEU A 29 2.03 8.66 -5.77
C LEU A 29 0.85 8.26 -6.65
N LEU A 30 0.96 8.53 -7.95
CA LEU A 30 0.03 8.04 -8.96
C LEU A 30 0.66 6.88 -9.73
N LEU A 31 0.09 5.68 -9.61
CA LEU A 31 0.54 4.51 -10.37
C LEU A 31 -0.26 4.41 -11.68
N ALA A 32 0.38 4.70 -12.80
CA ALA A 32 -0.20 4.61 -14.13
C ALA A 32 0.37 3.43 -14.94
N GLY A 33 -0.43 2.87 -15.85
CA GLY A 33 -0.04 1.75 -16.70
C GLY A 33 -1.25 0.97 -17.23
N PRO A 34 -1.04 -0.06 -18.06
CA PRO A 34 -2.13 -0.86 -18.63
C PRO A 34 -2.89 -1.65 -17.56
N GLU A 35 -4.14 -2.01 -17.85
CA GLU A 35 -4.91 -2.92 -17.01
C GLU A 35 -4.20 -4.27 -16.88
N GLY A 36 -4.32 -4.93 -15.73
CA GLY A 36 -3.69 -6.24 -15.49
C GLY A 36 -2.19 -6.22 -15.12
N VAL A 37 -1.47 -5.11 -15.28
CA VAL A 37 -0.02 -5.04 -14.94
C VAL A 37 0.29 -5.22 -13.44
N GLY A 38 -0.72 -5.15 -12.58
CA GLY A 38 -0.59 -5.35 -11.13
C GLY A 38 -0.42 -4.09 -10.29
N LYS A 39 -0.86 -2.92 -10.77
CA LYS A 39 -0.71 -1.61 -10.08
C LYS A 39 -1.26 -1.61 -8.64
N GLY A 40 -2.46 -2.17 -8.44
CA GLY A 40 -3.06 -2.28 -7.11
C GLY A 40 -2.27 -3.20 -6.18
N ARG A 41 -1.65 -4.27 -6.72
CA ARG A 41 -0.78 -5.16 -5.96
C ARG A 41 0.51 -4.46 -5.55
N LEU A 42 1.11 -3.66 -6.44
CA LEU A 42 2.27 -2.83 -6.14
C LEU A 42 1.94 -1.81 -5.03
N ALA A 43 0.84 -1.07 -5.14
CA ALA A 43 0.42 -0.10 -4.13
C ALA A 43 0.25 -0.74 -2.75
N ARG A 44 -0.46 -1.88 -2.68
CA ARG A 44 -0.66 -2.61 -1.43
C ARG A 44 0.64 -3.16 -0.85
N ARG A 45 1.54 -3.69 -1.70
CA ARG A 45 2.84 -4.22 -1.23
C ARG A 45 3.77 -3.10 -0.76
N LEU A 46 3.78 -1.95 -1.44
CA LEU A 46 4.51 -0.76 -0.99
C LEU A 46 4.00 -0.28 0.37
N ALA A 47 2.69 -0.14 0.55
CA ALA A 47 2.11 0.24 1.84
C ALA A 47 2.54 -0.72 2.96
N GLN A 48 2.50 -2.03 2.68
CA GLN A 48 2.98 -3.04 3.62
C GLN A 48 4.48 -2.90 3.93
N ALA A 49 5.31 -2.63 2.91
CA ALA A 49 6.75 -2.46 3.07
C ALA A 49 7.11 -1.22 3.89
N VAL A 50 6.39 -0.12 3.68
CA VAL A 50 6.56 1.13 4.43
C VAL A 50 6.17 0.96 5.90
N LEU A 51 5.09 0.23 6.19
CA LEU A 51 4.64 -0.02 7.56
C LEU A 51 5.42 -1.15 8.27
N CYS A 52 6.20 -1.94 7.52
CA CYS A 52 6.92 -3.08 8.06
C CYS A 52 8.10 -2.63 8.93
N HIS A 53 8.20 -3.16 10.16
CA HIS A 53 9.31 -2.83 11.07
C HIS A 53 10.66 -3.42 10.65
N ARG A 54 10.63 -4.51 9.87
CA ARG A 54 11.82 -5.26 9.45
C ARG A 54 11.71 -5.60 7.96
N PRO A 55 11.81 -4.63 7.05
CA PRO A 55 11.82 -4.91 5.61
C PRO A 55 13.09 -5.69 5.25
N GLY A 56 12.97 -6.62 4.30
CA GLY A 56 14.09 -7.35 3.73
C GLY A 56 14.98 -6.45 2.86
N PRO A 57 16.17 -6.94 2.47
CA PRO A 57 17.13 -6.17 1.69
C PRO A 57 16.58 -5.71 0.33
N ASP A 58 15.68 -6.50 -0.28
CA ASP A 58 15.07 -6.20 -1.59
C ASP A 58 13.82 -5.29 -1.50
N GLY A 59 13.51 -4.78 -0.30
CA GLY A 59 12.30 -3.98 -0.03
C GLY A 59 11.03 -4.80 0.18
N GLU A 60 11.13 -6.13 0.21
CA GLU A 60 10.00 -6.99 0.56
C GLU A 60 9.69 -6.91 2.07
N PRO A 61 8.43 -6.74 2.48
CA PRO A 61 8.05 -6.80 3.89
C PRO A 61 8.23 -8.23 4.42
N CYS A 62 8.59 -8.37 5.70
CA CYS A 62 8.90 -9.68 6.29
C CYS A 62 7.70 -10.61 6.48
N ASP A 63 6.46 -10.12 6.29
CA ASP A 63 5.20 -10.84 6.49
C ASP A 63 4.98 -11.45 7.90
N GLN A 64 5.90 -11.24 8.85
CA GLN A 64 5.89 -11.90 10.16
C GLN A 64 5.84 -10.95 11.36
N CYS A 65 6.19 -9.67 11.16
CA CYS A 65 6.22 -8.69 12.24
C CYS A 65 4.82 -8.28 12.74
N ALA A 66 4.78 -7.62 13.90
CA ALA A 66 3.54 -7.18 14.55
C ALA A 66 2.70 -6.21 13.70
N SER A 67 3.33 -5.47 12.77
CA SER A 67 2.64 -4.65 11.77
C SER A 67 2.20 -5.47 10.55
N CYS A 68 3.05 -6.35 10.01
CA CYS A 68 2.68 -7.17 8.85
C CYS A 68 1.47 -8.09 9.08
N ARG A 69 1.32 -8.66 10.29
CA ARG A 69 0.21 -9.57 10.61
C ARG A 69 -1.18 -8.93 10.45
N PRO A 70 -1.51 -7.80 11.12
CA PRO A 70 -2.79 -7.12 10.94
C PRO A 70 -2.95 -6.58 9.51
N PHE A 71 -1.86 -6.19 8.83
CA PHE A 71 -1.92 -5.78 7.42
C PHE A 71 -2.40 -6.91 6.50
N LEU A 72 -1.86 -8.12 6.69
CA LEU A 72 -2.30 -9.31 5.97
C LEU A 72 -3.74 -9.69 6.29
N ALA A 73 -4.19 -9.45 7.53
CA ALA A 73 -5.58 -9.60 7.94
C ALA A 73 -6.52 -8.48 7.44
N GLY A 74 -5.97 -7.41 6.86
CA GLY A 74 -6.76 -6.25 6.39
C GLY A 74 -7.26 -5.33 7.51
N ALA A 75 -6.67 -5.41 8.70
CA ALA A 75 -7.08 -4.67 9.90
C ALA A 75 -5.95 -3.82 10.49
N HIS A 76 -5.01 -3.35 9.66
CA HIS A 76 -3.91 -2.51 10.13
C HIS A 76 -4.41 -1.08 10.40
N PRO A 77 -4.18 -0.52 11.59
CA PRO A 77 -4.71 0.80 11.97
C PRO A 77 -4.23 1.92 11.04
N ASP A 78 -2.95 1.90 10.67
CA ASP A 78 -2.35 2.92 9.78
C ASP A 78 -2.52 2.63 8.28
N PHE A 79 -3.40 1.69 7.90
CA PHE A 79 -3.69 1.40 6.50
C PHE A 79 -5.18 1.42 6.25
N THR A 80 -5.61 2.29 5.34
CA THR A 80 -7.00 2.37 4.89
C THR A 80 -7.04 2.28 3.37
N ALA A 81 -7.85 1.34 2.86
CA ALA A 81 -8.07 1.18 1.43
C ALA A 81 -9.41 1.81 1.04
N LEU A 82 -9.36 2.89 0.26
CA LEU A 82 -10.55 3.52 -0.30
C LEU A 82 -10.82 2.92 -1.70
N LEU A 83 -11.90 2.16 -1.80
CA LEU A 83 -12.33 1.43 -2.99
C LEU A 83 -13.81 1.75 -3.28
N PRO A 84 -14.26 1.60 -4.53
CA PRO A 84 -15.68 1.66 -4.84
C PRO A 84 -16.47 0.62 -4.04
N GLU A 85 -17.69 0.98 -3.61
CA GLU A 85 -18.62 0.06 -2.94
C GLU A 85 -18.97 -1.14 -3.84
N GLU A 86 -19.01 -0.91 -5.16
CA GLU A 86 -19.25 -1.94 -6.16
C GLU A 86 -18.25 -1.83 -7.33
N PRO A 87 -17.82 -2.97 -7.90
CA PRO A 87 -16.92 -2.96 -9.04
C PRO A 87 -17.52 -2.21 -10.23
N GLY A 88 -16.79 -1.24 -10.76
CA GLY A 88 -17.20 -0.43 -11.92
C GLY A 88 -17.99 0.83 -11.58
N LYS A 89 -18.36 1.05 -10.30
CA LYS A 89 -18.95 2.33 -9.86
C LYS A 89 -17.88 3.37 -9.52
N PRO A 90 -18.17 4.67 -9.65
CA PRO A 90 -17.27 5.71 -9.19
C PRO A 90 -17.20 5.73 -7.66
N ILE A 91 -16.08 6.22 -7.13
CA ILE A 91 -15.93 6.54 -5.70
C ILE A 91 -16.79 7.78 -5.42
N LYS A 92 -17.73 7.67 -4.49
CA LYS A 92 -18.59 8.80 -4.09
C LYS A 92 -17.79 9.84 -3.33
N VAL A 93 -18.15 11.11 -3.50
CA VAL A 93 -17.52 12.24 -2.80
C VAL A 93 -17.62 12.09 -1.27
N ASP A 94 -18.73 11.55 -0.77
CA ASP A 94 -18.93 11.37 0.67
C ASP A 94 -17.95 10.35 1.26
N ALA A 95 -17.66 9.26 0.54
CA ALA A 95 -16.63 8.29 0.96
C ALA A 95 -15.23 8.92 1.07
N VAL A 96 -14.91 9.88 0.18
CA VAL A 96 -13.64 10.63 0.25
C VAL A 96 -13.64 11.59 1.44
N ARG A 97 -14.77 12.25 1.73
CA ARG A 97 -14.91 13.15 2.89
C ARG A 97 -14.77 12.40 4.21
N ASP A 98 -15.43 11.25 4.34
CA ASP A 98 -15.36 10.41 5.52
C ASP A 98 -13.94 9.89 5.75
N PHE A 99 -13.25 9.50 4.68
CA PHE A 99 -11.84 9.11 4.73
C PHE A 99 -10.94 10.25 5.22
N CYS A 100 -11.08 11.45 4.67
CA CYS A 100 -10.32 12.62 5.12
C CYS A 100 -10.60 12.95 6.60
N ALA A 101 -11.85 12.84 7.06
CA ALA A 101 -12.21 13.07 8.45
C ALA A 101 -11.59 12.01 9.39
N ALA A 102 -11.61 10.74 9.00
CA ALA A 102 -11.00 9.66 9.77
C ALA A 102 -9.49 9.86 9.96
N LEU A 103 -8.78 10.32 8.92
CA LEU A 103 -7.33 10.60 9.00
C LEU A 103 -6.98 11.76 9.95
N GLN A 104 -7.91 12.68 10.21
CA GLN A 104 -7.69 13.80 11.13
C GLN A 104 -7.82 13.42 12.60
N LEU A 105 -8.37 12.24 12.91
CA LEU A 105 -8.62 11.78 14.28
C LEU A 105 -7.43 11.04 14.90
N THR A 106 -6.38 10.73 14.14
CA THR A 106 -5.21 9.95 14.60
C THR A 106 -4.08 10.82 15.18
N SER A 107 -4.42 11.91 15.88
CA SER A 107 -3.45 12.77 16.57
C SER A 107 -3.12 12.27 17.98
#